data_AF-A0A4W2GX40-F1
#
_entry.id   AF-A0A4W2GX40-F1
#
_cell.length_a   1.000
_cell.length_b   1.000
_cell.length_c   1.000
_cell.angle_alpha   90.00
_cell.angle_beta   90.00
_cell.angle_gamma   90.00
#
_symmetry.space_group_name_H-M   'P 1'
#
loop_
_entity.id
_entity.type
_entity.pdbx_description
1 polymer ?
#
loop_
_entity_poly.entity_id
_entity_poly.type
_entity_poly.pdbx_seq_one_letter_code
_entity_poly.pdbx_strand_id
1 'polypeptide(L)'
;MATELRCPDSMPCHNQQVNSASTQNPEPQQAGDLILAHAGGNSDSAATLTLLSGHAHSSVPAELDPQASGGATFNSENNGGTGNYDAPASDSLLGDCEISRQIGAQLKLLPMNDQIRELQTIIRDKTASRGDFMFSADRLIRLVVEEGLNQLPYEECMVTTPTGYKYEGVKFEKGNCGVSIMRSGEAMEQGLRDCCRSIRIGKILIQSDEETQRAKVYYAKFPPDIYRRKVLLMYPILSTGNTVIEAVKVLIEHGVQPSVIILLSLFSTPHGAKSIIQEFPEITILTTEVHPVAPTHFGQKYFGTD
;
A
#
# COMPACT_ATOMS: atom_id res chain seq x y z
N MET A 1 -50.01 24.27 43.22
CA MET A 1 -49.94 24.94 41.92
C MET A 1 -49.13 24.05 41.00
N ALA A 2 -49.85 23.17 40.31
CA ALA A 2 -49.36 22.25 39.29
C ALA A 2 -49.68 22.87 37.94
N THR A 3 -48.78 22.74 36.97
CA THR A 3 -49.13 22.92 35.56
C THR A 3 -48.57 21.73 34.80
N GLU A 4 -49.47 20.80 34.48
CA GLU A 4 -49.27 19.70 33.54
C GLU A 4 -49.24 20.23 32.10
N LEU A 5 -48.46 19.60 31.22
CA LEU A 5 -48.62 19.57 29.76
C LEU A 5 -47.86 18.34 29.26
N ARG A 6 -48.51 17.16 29.27
CA ARG A 6 -49.14 16.46 28.12
C ARG A 6 -48.17 15.91 27.09
N CYS A 7 -47.96 14.60 27.17
CA CYS A 7 -47.69 13.72 26.02
C CYS A 7 -48.86 13.74 25.03
N PRO A 8 -48.61 13.42 23.75
CA PRO A 8 -49.59 12.76 22.91
C PRO A 8 -49.19 11.32 22.58
N ASP A 9 -50.25 10.54 22.43
CA ASP A 9 -50.36 9.10 22.25
C ASP A 9 -49.86 8.54 20.91
N SER A 10 -49.30 7.34 21.02
CA SER A 10 -49.43 6.13 20.19
C SER A 10 -50.07 6.15 18.77
N MET A 11 -49.31 5.58 17.80
CA MET A 11 -49.64 4.56 16.76
C MET A 11 -50.77 4.84 15.72
N PRO A 12 -50.65 4.41 14.44
CA PRO A 12 -50.39 3.00 14.09
C PRO A 12 -49.49 2.71 12.86
N CYS A 13 -48.98 1.48 12.87
CA CYS A 13 -48.40 0.77 11.74
C CYS A 13 -49.32 0.77 10.51
N HIS A 14 -48.76 1.04 9.33
CA HIS A 14 -49.36 0.62 8.06
C HIS A 14 -48.42 -0.36 7.36
N ASN A 15 -48.81 -1.63 7.50
CA ASN A 15 -48.38 -2.75 6.69
C ASN A 15 -49.03 -2.58 5.31
N GLN A 16 -48.25 -2.46 4.23
CA GLN A 16 -48.77 -2.67 2.89
C GLN A 16 -48.06 -3.87 2.27
N GLN A 17 -48.71 -5.03 2.42
CA GLN A 17 -48.54 -6.18 1.54
C GLN A 17 -48.99 -5.78 0.14
N VAL A 18 -48.17 -6.08 -0.86
CA VAL A 18 -48.65 -6.42 -2.20
C VAL A 18 -47.99 -7.73 -2.59
N ASN A 19 -48.80 -8.78 -2.60
CA ASN A 19 -48.46 -10.09 -3.13
C ASN A 19 -48.97 -10.23 -4.57
N SER A 20 -48.19 -10.99 -5.34
CA SER A 20 -48.59 -11.89 -6.44
C SER A 20 -49.13 -11.33 -7.77
N ALA A 21 -48.38 -11.54 -8.85
CA ALA A 21 -48.69 -12.51 -9.93
C ALA A 21 -47.67 -12.34 -11.07
N SER A 22 -46.73 -13.28 -11.28
CA SER A 22 -46.80 -14.37 -12.28
C SER A 22 -47.27 -13.95 -13.68
N THR A 23 -46.31 -13.81 -14.61
CA THR A 23 -46.53 -14.12 -16.03
C THR A 23 -45.28 -14.79 -16.59
N GLN A 24 -45.46 -16.02 -17.05
CA GLN A 24 -44.50 -16.87 -17.74
C GLN A 24 -44.55 -16.66 -19.26
N ASN A 25 -43.46 -17.10 -19.91
CA ASN A 25 -43.33 -17.62 -21.29
C ASN A 25 -42.99 -16.64 -22.43
N PRO A 26 -42.34 -17.11 -23.53
CA PRO A 26 -41.46 -18.29 -23.70
C PRO A 26 -40.15 -18.02 -24.49
N GLU A 27 -39.26 -19.00 -24.47
CA GLU A 27 -38.14 -19.18 -25.43
C GLU A 27 -38.61 -19.30 -26.89
N PRO A 28 -37.70 -19.10 -27.86
CA PRO A 28 -37.69 -19.87 -29.10
C PRO A 28 -36.51 -20.86 -29.13
N GLN A 29 -36.85 -22.14 -29.29
CA GLN A 29 -35.96 -23.22 -29.71
C GLN A 29 -35.66 -23.13 -31.22
N GLN A 30 -34.44 -23.53 -31.63
CA GLN A 30 -34.18 -24.48 -32.74
C GLN A 30 -32.69 -24.89 -32.71
N ALA A 31 -32.40 -26.17 -32.45
CA ALA A 31 -32.07 -27.25 -33.40
C ALA A 31 -30.53 -27.38 -33.62
N GLY A 32 -29.89 -28.39 -33.03
CA GLY A 32 -29.42 -29.61 -33.72
C GLY A 32 -27.94 -29.42 -34.12
N ASP A 33 -26.97 -30.13 -33.55
CA ASP A 33 -26.66 -31.51 -33.93
C ASP A 33 -25.96 -32.33 -32.83
N LEU A 34 -26.34 -33.60 -32.80
CA LEU A 34 -25.64 -34.72 -32.19
C LEU A 34 -24.35 -35.05 -32.98
N ILE A 35 -23.33 -35.59 -32.31
CA ILE A 35 -22.74 -36.93 -32.62
C ILE A 35 -21.63 -37.28 -31.61
N LEU A 36 -21.91 -38.37 -30.90
CA LEU A 36 -21.09 -39.49 -30.41
C LEU A 36 -19.80 -39.31 -29.59
N ALA A 37 -19.85 -39.94 -28.42
CA ALA A 37 -18.73 -40.46 -27.66
C ALA A 37 -18.05 -41.66 -28.33
N HIS A 38 -16.74 -41.83 -28.09
CA HIS A 38 -16.15 -43.16 -27.93
C HIS A 38 -14.99 -43.14 -26.92
N ALA A 39 -15.03 -44.11 -26.03
CA ALA A 39 -14.03 -44.45 -25.04
C ALA A 39 -12.91 -45.33 -25.64
N GLY A 40 -11.73 -45.35 -24.99
CA GLY A 40 -10.82 -46.49 -25.04
C GLY A 40 -9.31 -46.18 -24.93
N GLY A 41 -8.74 -46.48 -23.75
CA GLY A 41 -7.61 -47.42 -23.61
C GLY A 41 -6.15 -46.98 -23.89
N ASN A 42 -5.37 -46.93 -22.80
CA ASN A 42 -3.97 -47.36 -22.58
C ASN A 42 -2.89 -47.19 -23.68
N SER A 43 -1.75 -46.59 -23.30
CA SER A 43 -0.49 -47.32 -23.09
C SER A 43 0.67 -46.41 -22.65
N ASP A 44 1.48 -46.93 -21.72
CA ASP A 44 2.82 -46.46 -21.33
C ASP A 44 3.77 -46.26 -22.52
N SER A 45 4.64 -45.25 -22.43
CA SER A 45 6.07 -45.43 -22.73
C SER A 45 6.91 -44.26 -22.20
N ALA A 46 7.95 -44.62 -21.45
CA ALA A 46 9.03 -43.77 -20.98
C ALA A 46 10.12 -43.64 -22.05
N ALA A 47 10.75 -42.46 -22.14
CA ALA A 47 12.11 -42.16 -22.64
C ALA A 47 12.14 -40.68 -23.08
N THR A 48 13.18 -39.87 -22.96
CA THR A 48 14.53 -39.97 -22.41
C THR A 48 15.07 -38.53 -22.41
N LEU A 49 15.80 -38.18 -21.35
CA LEU A 49 16.60 -36.96 -21.23
C LEU A 49 17.72 -36.99 -22.29
N THR A 50 17.94 -35.91 -23.06
CA THR A 50 19.24 -35.73 -23.73
C THR A 50 19.64 -34.26 -23.79
N LEU A 51 20.77 -34.00 -23.13
CA LEU A 51 21.60 -32.80 -23.19
C LEU A 51 22.06 -32.51 -24.62
N LEU A 52 22.10 -31.22 -24.99
CA LEU A 52 22.97 -30.74 -26.06
C LEU A 52 23.90 -29.67 -25.49
N SER A 53 25.18 -30.04 -25.41
CA SER A 53 26.36 -29.20 -25.26
C SER A 53 27.02 -29.00 -26.63
N GLY A 54 27.78 -27.90 -26.80
CA GLY A 54 28.68 -27.68 -27.95
C GLY A 54 28.52 -26.32 -28.62
N HIS A 55 29.28 -25.28 -28.24
CA HIS A 55 30.50 -24.78 -28.92
C HIS A 55 30.20 -24.02 -30.24
N ALA A 56 30.78 -22.88 -30.61
CA ALA A 56 31.93 -22.12 -30.13
C ALA A 56 31.92 -20.67 -30.68
N HIS A 57 32.74 -19.84 -30.03
CA HIS A 57 33.47 -18.65 -30.50
C HIS A 57 33.43 -18.29 -32.00
N SER A 58 33.22 -17.00 -32.28
CA SER A 58 34.14 -16.24 -33.14
C SER A 58 34.05 -14.74 -32.82
N SER A 59 35.17 -14.06 -33.01
CA SER A 59 35.53 -12.76 -32.46
C SER A 59 36.26 -11.92 -33.52
N VAL A 60 36.29 -10.60 -33.28
CA VAL A 60 37.19 -9.53 -33.82
C VAL A 60 36.93 -9.13 -35.31
N PRO A 61 37.23 -7.88 -35.78
CA PRO A 61 38.15 -6.93 -35.15
C PRO A 61 37.83 -5.43 -35.14
N ALA A 62 38.62 -4.76 -34.29
CA ALA A 62 38.90 -3.33 -34.23
C ALA A 62 39.86 -2.92 -35.37
N GLU A 63 39.72 -1.71 -35.87
CA GLU A 63 40.73 -1.01 -36.66
C GLU A 63 41.10 0.33 -35.99
N LEU A 64 42.41 0.55 -35.87
CA LEU A 64 43.13 1.76 -35.49
C LEU A 64 44.25 1.92 -36.52
N ASP A 65 44.49 3.14 -37.00
CA ASP A 65 45.81 3.75 -37.33
C ASP A 65 45.64 5.01 -38.27
N PRO A 66 46.65 5.90 -38.50
CA PRO A 66 47.35 6.71 -37.48
C PRO A 66 47.75 8.15 -37.97
N GLN A 67 48.36 8.92 -37.05
CA GLN A 67 49.31 10.07 -37.19
C GLN A 67 48.92 11.40 -37.92
N ALA A 68 49.09 12.53 -37.22
CA ALA A 68 50.11 13.54 -37.56
C ALA A 68 50.34 14.57 -36.44
N SER A 69 51.63 14.87 -36.25
CA SER A 69 52.35 15.69 -35.29
C SER A 69 52.23 17.22 -35.46
N GLY A 70 52.42 17.97 -34.38
CA GLY A 70 52.80 19.39 -34.41
C GLY A 70 52.79 20.05 -33.03
N GLY A 71 53.97 20.25 -32.43
CA GLY A 71 54.13 20.87 -31.11
C GLY A 71 54.30 22.39 -31.14
N ALA A 72 54.02 23.03 -30.01
CA ALA A 72 54.71 24.24 -29.54
C ALA A 72 54.39 24.52 -28.06
N THR A 73 55.46 24.76 -27.31
CA THR A 73 55.58 25.17 -25.91
C THR A 73 55.05 26.61 -25.69
N PHE A 74 54.49 26.94 -24.51
CA PHE A 74 54.94 28.01 -23.59
C PHE A 74 53.93 28.35 -22.46
N ASN A 75 54.46 28.34 -21.23
CA ASN A 75 54.14 29.08 -19.98
C ASN A 75 52.76 29.08 -19.31
N SER A 76 52.74 28.43 -18.13
CA SER A 76 52.52 28.99 -16.78
C SER A 76 51.52 30.14 -16.61
N GLU A 77 50.44 29.88 -15.86
CA GLU A 77 50.08 30.70 -14.70
C GLU A 77 49.11 29.96 -13.75
N ASN A 78 49.48 29.98 -12.46
CA ASN A 78 48.70 29.56 -11.30
C ASN A 78 47.40 30.38 -11.20
N ASN A 79 46.26 29.74 -10.96
CA ASN A 79 45.38 30.23 -9.90
C ASN A 79 44.46 29.14 -9.37
N GLY A 80 44.41 29.04 -8.04
CA GLY A 80 43.70 28.02 -7.29
C GLY A 80 42.19 28.24 -7.21
N GLY A 81 41.48 27.14 -6.97
CA GLY A 81 40.04 27.13 -6.76
C GLY A 81 39.50 25.70 -6.72
N THR A 82 39.97 24.89 -5.78
CA THR A 82 39.36 23.58 -5.47
C THR A 82 38.02 23.79 -4.79
N GLY A 83 36.95 23.84 -5.56
CA GLY A 83 35.58 23.64 -5.09
C GLY A 83 35.22 22.17 -5.25
N ASN A 84 35.34 21.39 -4.18
CA ASN A 84 34.74 20.06 -4.11
C ASN A 84 33.22 20.23 -4.04
N TYR A 85 32.53 19.91 -5.13
CA TYR A 85 31.10 19.63 -5.12
C TYR A 85 30.91 18.14 -4.89
N ASP A 86 31.22 17.66 -3.68
CA ASP A 86 30.87 16.30 -3.27
C ASP A 86 29.42 16.31 -2.79
N ALA A 87 28.51 15.86 -3.66
CA ALA A 87 27.12 15.58 -3.33
C ALA A 87 27.04 14.29 -2.47
N PRO A 88 26.43 14.31 -1.27
CA PRO A 88 26.29 13.10 -0.46
C PRO A 88 25.00 12.38 -0.87
N ALA A 89 25.06 11.56 -1.91
CA ALA A 89 23.95 10.69 -2.32
C ALA A 89 24.10 9.24 -1.82
N SER A 90 25.21 8.90 -1.16
CA SER A 90 25.56 7.52 -0.81
C SER A 90 25.35 7.13 0.67
N ASP A 91 25.01 8.07 1.54
CA ASP A 91 24.96 7.82 3.00
C ASP A 91 23.56 7.41 3.52
N SER A 92 22.49 7.78 2.79
CA SER A 92 21.11 7.48 3.20
C SER A 92 20.76 5.99 3.07
N LEU A 93 21.19 5.33 1.99
CA LEU A 93 20.89 3.91 1.76
C LEU A 93 21.53 2.99 2.81
N LEU A 94 22.69 3.37 3.36
CA LEU A 94 23.35 2.64 4.43
C LEU A 94 22.59 2.78 5.76
N GLY A 95 22.09 3.99 6.06
CA GLY A 95 21.27 4.25 7.25
C GLY A 95 19.95 3.48 7.24
N ASP A 96 19.25 3.44 6.09
CA ASP A 96 17.97 2.72 5.96
C ASP A 96 18.16 1.21 6.15
N CYS A 97 19.22 0.64 5.57
CA CYS A 97 19.53 -0.77 5.71
C CYS A 97 19.90 -1.16 7.14
N GLU A 98 20.58 -0.27 7.88
CA GLU A 98 20.91 -0.49 9.30
C GLU A 98 19.66 -0.42 10.20
N ILE A 99 18.77 0.55 9.97
CA ILE A 99 17.50 0.70 10.71
C ILE A 99 16.61 -0.52 10.49
N SER A 100 16.43 -0.97 9.25
CA SER A 100 15.66 -2.19 8.95
C SER A 100 16.29 -3.42 9.59
N ARG A 101 17.63 -3.53 9.65
CA ARG A 101 18.30 -4.65 10.34
C ARG A 101 18.08 -4.63 11.85
N GLN A 102 17.97 -3.45 12.46
CA GLN A 102 17.74 -3.31 13.91
C GLN A 102 16.26 -3.52 14.32
N ILE A 103 15.31 -3.27 13.41
CA ILE A 103 13.88 -3.36 13.69
C ILE A 103 13.30 -4.70 13.25
N GLY A 104 13.64 -5.17 12.05
CA GLY A 104 13.16 -6.43 11.47
C GLY A 104 12.86 -6.30 9.98
N ALA A 105 12.87 -7.44 9.28
CA ALA A 105 12.61 -7.52 7.83
C ALA A 105 11.16 -7.14 7.45
N GLN A 106 10.27 -7.10 8.45
CA GLN A 106 8.87 -6.67 8.36
C GLN A 106 8.74 -5.16 8.06
N LEU A 107 9.74 -4.37 8.45
CA LEU A 107 9.76 -2.93 8.20
C LEU A 107 10.33 -2.64 6.81
N LYS A 108 9.47 -2.10 5.95
CA LYS A 108 9.79 -1.62 4.60
C LYS A 108 9.78 -0.10 4.58
N LEU A 109 10.84 0.48 4.05
CA LEU A 109 10.98 1.92 3.86
C LEU A 109 10.79 2.25 2.39
N LEU A 110 10.05 3.32 2.11
CA LEU A 110 10.04 3.89 0.77
C LEU A 110 11.44 4.42 0.44
N PRO A 111 11.96 4.22 -0.79
CA PRO A 111 13.24 4.77 -1.20
C PRO A 111 13.27 6.29 -1.03
N MET A 112 14.17 6.77 -0.16
CA MET A 112 14.29 8.19 0.12
C MET A 112 14.82 8.96 -1.09
N ASN A 113 14.15 10.07 -1.43
CA ASN A 113 14.59 11.02 -2.45
C ASN A 113 14.24 12.46 -2.03
N ASP A 114 14.75 13.45 -2.77
CA ASP A 114 14.57 14.87 -2.42
C ASP A 114 13.11 15.31 -2.41
N GLN A 115 12.25 14.70 -3.23
CA GLN A 115 10.81 15.00 -3.23
C GLN A 115 10.16 14.51 -1.94
N ILE A 116 10.43 13.28 -1.51
CA ILE A 116 9.89 12.75 -0.24
C ILE A 116 10.39 13.60 0.95
N ARG A 117 11.68 13.97 0.94
CA ARG A 117 12.28 14.81 1.98
C ARG A 117 11.65 16.21 2.03
N GLU A 118 11.36 16.82 0.89
CA GLU A 118 10.68 18.11 0.81
C GLU A 118 9.25 18.03 1.38
N LEU A 119 8.48 17.01 1.00
CA LEU A 119 7.14 16.76 1.54
C LEU A 119 7.17 16.57 3.06
N GLN A 120 8.09 15.75 3.57
CA GLN A 120 8.28 15.55 5.02
C GLN A 120 8.67 16.86 5.73
N THR A 121 9.50 17.70 5.09
CA THR A 121 9.91 18.99 5.63
C THR A 121 8.71 19.92 5.83
N ILE A 122 7.84 20.04 4.81
CA ILE A 122 6.63 20.88 4.90
C ILE A 122 5.66 20.34 5.96
N ILE A 123 5.46 19.02 6.03
CA ILE A 123 4.58 18.40 7.03
C ILE A 123 5.10 18.65 8.46
N ARG A 124 6.42 18.69 8.65
CA ARG A 124 7.04 18.95 9.96
C ARG A 124 7.14 20.44 10.31
N ASP A 125 7.00 21.33 9.33
CA ASP A 125 7.12 22.76 9.57
C ASP A 125 5.90 23.32 10.30
N LYS A 126 6.16 23.90 11.48
CA LYS A 126 5.16 24.61 12.28
C LYS A 126 4.61 25.85 11.57
N THR A 127 5.40 26.47 10.69
CA THR A 127 5.02 27.72 9.99
C THR A 127 4.28 27.48 8.68
N ALA A 128 4.30 26.25 8.15
CA ALA A 128 3.57 25.88 6.95
C ALA A 128 2.06 26.11 7.13
N SER A 129 1.43 26.69 6.11
CA SER A 129 -0.02 26.88 6.10
C SER A 129 -0.74 25.53 6.11
N ARG A 130 -2.01 25.51 6.54
CA ARG A 130 -2.82 24.29 6.49
C ARG A 130 -2.96 23.77 5.04
N GLY A 131 -3.04 24.67 4.07
CA GLY A 131 -3.13 24.32 2.65
C GLY A 131 -1.89 23.56 2.17
N ASP A 132 -0.70 24.10 2.44
CA ASP A 132 0.58 23.46 2.05
C ASP A 132 0.79 22.14 2.78
N PHE A 133 0.40 22.08 4.06
CA PHE A 133 0.44 20.85 4.85
C PHE A 133 -0.44 19.75 4.23
N MET A 134 -1.72 20.05 3.93
CA MET A 134 -2.62 19.05 3.34
C MET A 134 -2.14 18.62 1.96
N PHE A 135 -1.74 19.58 1.12
CA PHE A 135 -1.19 19.29 -0.21
C PHE A 135 0.02 18.36 -0.14
N SER A 136 0.95 18.63 0.78
CA SER A 136 2.16 17.81 0.95
C SER A 136 1.85 16.44 1.56
N ALA A 137 0.94 16.39 2.54
CA ALA A 137 0.48 15.16 3.15
C ALA A 137 -0.22 14.26 2.12
N ASP A 138 -1.13 14.79 1.31
CA ASP A 138 -1.84 14.02 0.28
C ASP A 138 -0.89 13.47 -0.79
N ARG A 139 0.13 14.26 -1.19
CA ARG A 139 1.19 13.80 -2.09
C ARG A 139 2.00 12.66 -1.47
N LEU A 140 2.38 12.77 -0.20
CA LEU A 140 3.14 11.73 0.49
C LEU A 140 2.30 10.46 0.68
N ILE A 141 1.02 10.60 1.04
CA ILE A 141 0.04 9.52 1.14
C ILE A 141 -0.07 8.76 -0.18
N ARG A 142 -0.16 9.46 -1.32
CA ARG A 142 -0.19 8.82 -2.63
C ARG A 142 1.00 7.89 -2.82
N LEU A 143 2.22 8.35 -2.51
CA LEU A 143 3.44 7.55 -2.68
C LEU A 143 3.41 6.29 -1.82
N VAL A 144 3.02 6.41 -0.55
CA VAL A 144 2.91 5.25 0.37
C VAL A 144 1.82 4.28 -0.06
N VAL A 145 0.69 4.79 -0.54
CA VAL A 145 -0.43 3.97 -1.01
C VAL A 145 -0.03 3.19 -2.26
N GLU A 146 0.59 3.82 -3.26
CA GLU A 146 1.06 3.13 -4.46
C GLU A 146 2.06 2.02 -4.10
N GLU A 147 3.01 2.32 -3.21
CA GLU A 147 3.95 1.30 -2.75
C GLU A 147 3.26 0.21 -1.92
N GLY A 148 2.24 0.55 -1.14
CA GLY A 148 1.41 -0.42 -0.42
C GLY A 148 0.65 -1.36 -1.36
N LEU A 149 0.18 -0.86 -2.50
CA LEU A 149 -0.48 -1.65 -3.53
C LEU A 149 0.50 -2.58 -4.27
N ASN A 150 1.78 -2.20 -4.40
CA ASN A 150 2.83 -3.07 -4.95
C ASN A 150 3.10 -4.31 -4.09
N GLN A 151 2.76 -4.27 -2.80
CA GLN A 151 2.94 -5.40 -1.87
C GLN A 151 1.78 -6.42 -1.91
N LEU A 152 0.75 -6.16 -2.71
CA LEU A 152 -0.40 -7.05 -2.90
C LEU A 152 -0.15 -8.01 -4.08
N PRO A 153 -0.86 -9.16 -4.13
CA PRO A 153 -0.61 -10.15 -5.17
C PRO A 153 -1.13 -9.72 -6.55
N TYR A 154 -0.39 -10.13 -7.57
CA TYR A 154 -0.70 -9.92 -8.99
C TYR A 154 -0.65 -11.25 -9.73
N GLU A 155 -1.55 -11.41 -10.70
CA GLU A 155 -1.56 -12.54 -11.62
C GLU A 155 -0.99 -12.09 -12.97
N GLU A 156 -0.18 -12.94 -13.59
CA GLU A 156 0.23 -12.75 -14.99
C GLU A 156 -0.99 -12.77 -15.92
N CYS A 157 -0.96 -11.92 -16.94
CA CYS A 157 -2.01 -11.90 -17.95
C CYS A 157 -1.43 -11.51 -19.31
N MET A 158 -2.08 -12.02 -20.38
CA MET A 158 -1.75 -11.62 -21.75
C MET A 158 -2.91 -10.82 -22.32
N VAL A 159 -2.60 -9.62 -22.80
CA VAL A 159 -3.58 -8.75 -23.49
C VAL A 159 -3.20 -8.59 -24.96
N THR A 160 -4.19 -8.28 -25.79
CA THR A 160 -3.94 -7.93 -27.19
C THR A 160 -4.01 -6.41 -27.31
N THR A 161 -2.93 -5.78 -27.74
CA THR A 161 -2.85 -4.33 -27.92
C THR A 161 -3.73 -3.88 -29.09
N PRO A 162 -4.06 -2.57 -29.20
CA PRO A 162 -4.76 -2.04 -30.37
C PRO A 162 -4.04 -2.29 -31.71
N THR A 163 -2.74 -2.56 -31.68
CA THR A 163 -1.94 -2.91 -32.86
C THR A 163 -1.94 -4.41 -33.19
N GLY A 164 -2.66 -5.24 -32.42
CA GLY A 164 -2.72 -6.69 -32.59
C GLY A 164 -1.58 -7.46 -31.93
N TYR A 165 -0.63 -6.79 -31.28
CA TYR A 165 0.50 -7.43 -30.58
C TYR A 165 0.05 -8.06 -29.25
N LYS A 166 0.65 -9.19 -28.88
CA LYS A 166 0.43 -9.83 -27.58
C LYS A 166 1.37 -9.23 -26.55
N TYR A 167 0.81 -8.55 -25.54
CA TYR A 167 1.58 -7.98 -24.44
C TYR A 167 1.42 -8.84 -23.19
N GLU A 168 2.54 -9.29 -22.65
CA GLU A 168 2.64 -9.98 -21.36
C GLU A 168 2.72 -8.92 -20.26
N GLY A 169 1.71 -8.92 -19.40
CA GLY A 169 1.62 -7.99 -18.28
C GLY A 169 1.10 -8.69 -17.04
N VAL A 170 0.65 -7.88 -16.08
CA VAL A 170 0.08 -8.35 -14.83
C VAL A 170 -1.24 -7.66 -14.54
N LYS A 171 -2.11 -8.33 -13.79
CA LYS A 171 -3.36 -7.78 -13.28
C LYS A 171 -3.41 -7.97 -11.77
N PHE A 172 -3.99 -6.98 -11.09
CA PHE A 172 -4.16 -7.02 -9.65
C PHE A 172 -5.17 -8.10 -9.23
N GLU A 173 -4.84 -8.89 -8.21
CA GLU A 173 -5.78 -9.88 -7.68
C GLU A 173 -6.94 -9.23 -6.94
N LYS A 174 -8.12 -9.86 -7.04
CA LYS A 174 -9.30 -9.43 -6.27
C LYS A 174 -9.17 -9.90 -4.82
N GLY A 175 -9.78 -9.16 -3.91
CA GLY A 175 -9.83 -9.57 -2.49
C GLY A 175 -9.10 -8.65 -1.53
N ASN A 176 -8.74 -7.44 -1.94
CA ASN A 176 -8.07 -6.48 -1.07
C ASN A 176 -9.08 -5.50 -0.44
N CYS A 177 -8.80 -4.97 0.74
CA CYS A 177 -9.56 -3.89 1.36
C CYS A 177 -8.66 -2.96 2.18
N GLY A 178 -9.07 -1.72 2.33
CA GLY A 178 -8.48 -0.78 3.29
C GLY A 178 -9.19 -0.86 4.63
N VAL A 179 -8.46 -0.58 5.71
CA VAL A 179 -9.03 -0.33 7.03
C VAL A 179 -8.39 0.94 7.58
N SER A 180 -9.19 1.97 7.86
CA SER A 180 -8.69 3.20 8.49
C SER A 180 -8.89 3.14 10.01
N ILE A 181 -7.82 3.48 10.74
CA ILE A 181 -7.93 3.74 12.18
C ILE A 181 -8.30 5.21 12.36
N MET A 182 -9.50 5.46 12.86
CA MET A 182 -10.03 6.81 13.05
C MET A 182 -9.29 7.53 14.20
N ARG A 183 -9.05 8.84 14.09
CA ARG A 183 -9.42 9.73 12.96
C ARG A 183 -8.32 9.87 11.91
N SER A 184 -7.05 9.83 12.29
CA SER A 184 -5.92 10.15 11.39
C SER A 184 -5.80 9.21 10.19
N GLY A 185 -6.18 7.93 10.33
CA GLY A 185 -6.22 6.97 9.22
C GLY A 185 -7.17 7.36 8.10
N GLU A 186 -8.18 8.19 8.37
CA GLU A 186 -9.15 8.62 7.36
C GLU A 186 -8.53 9.56 6.31
N ALA A 187 -7.44 10.26 6.66
CA ALA A 187 -6.69 11.10 5.73
C ALA A 187 -6.14 10.29 4.53
N MET A 188 -5.87 8.99 4.73
CA MET A 188 -5.30 8.14 3.69
C MET A 188 -6.35 7.52 2.77
N GLU A 189 -7.64 7.59 3.14
CA GLU A 189 -8.71 6.93 2.37
C GLU A 189 -8.85 7.51 0.97
N GLN A 190 -8.68 8.83 0.81
CA GLN A 190 -8.80 9.46 -0.50
C GLN A 190 -7.68 9.00 -1.43
N GLY A 191 -6.43 9.00 -0.95
CA GLY A 191 -5.28 8.49 -1.70
C GLY A 191 -5.50 7.04 -2.15
N LEU A 192 -6.04 6.20 -1.27
CA LEU A 192 -6.36 4.81 -1.59
C LEU A 192 -7.47 4.67 -2.63
N ARG A 193 -8.56 5.43 -2.53
CA ARG A 193 -9.66 5.39 -3.51
C ARG A 193 -9.24 5.89 -4.88
N ASP A 194 -8.36 6.89 -4.91
CA ASP A 194 -7.89 7.43 -6.17
C ASP A 194 -6.99 6.42 -6.92
N CYS A 195 -6.20 5.60 -6.21
CA CYS A 195 -5.42 4.51 -6.81
C CYS A 195 -6.31 3.30 -7.15
N CYS A 196 -7.25 2.96 -6.28
CA CYS A 196 -8.10 1.77 -6.40
C CYS A 196 -9.58 2.10 -6.19
N ARG A 197 -10.28 2.47 -7.28
CA ARG A 197 -11.66 2.98 -7.24
C ARG A 197 -12.69 2.05 -6.56
N SER A 198 -12.48 0.73 -6.64
CA SER A 198 -13.45 -0.27 -6.15
C SER A 198 -13.04 -0.91 -4.82
N ILE A 199 -12.05 -0.34 -4.12
CA ILE A 199 -11.59 -0.90 -2.85
C ILE A 199 -12.61 -0.64 -1.73
N ARG A 200 -12.92 -1.69 -0.96
CA ARG A 200 -13.79 -1.57 0.22
C ARG A 200 -12.97 -1.02 1.38
N ILE A 201 -13.56 -0.15 2.18
CA ILE A 201 -12.90 0.46 3.35
C ILE A 201 -13.70 0.13 4.60
N GLY A 202 -13.06 -0.56 5.54
CA GLY A 202 -13.52 -0.69 6.92
C GLY A 202 -12.97 0.43 7.80
N LYS A 203 -13.57 0.62 8.98
CA LYS A 203 -13.16 1.65 9.94
C LYS A 203 -13.10 1.10 11.35
N ILE A 204 -12.13 1.56 12.12
CA ILE A 204 -11.98 1.24 13.55
C ILE A 204 -11.80 2.56 14.32
N LEU A 205 -12.59 2.76 15.38
CA LEU A 205 -12.36 3.81 16.37
C LEU A 205 -11.69 3.21 17.60
N ILE A 206 -10.47 3.64 17.87
CA ILE A 206 -9.74 3.31 19.10
C ILE A 206 -9.41 4.61 19.80
N GLN A 207 -9.73 4.67 21.08
CA GLN A 207 -9.37 5.79 21.93
C GLN A 207 -8.65 5.26 23.16
N SER A 208 -7.53 5.89 23.50
CA SER A 208 -6.84 5.62 24.75
C SER A 208 -7.59 6.31 25.88
N ASP A 209 -7.90 5.54 26.92
CA ASP A 209 -8.44 6.07 28.16
C ASP A 209 -7.34 6.87 28.89
N GLU A 210 -7.61 8.12 29.23
CA GLU A 210 -6.62 9.05 29.78
C GLU A 210 -6.13 8.62 31.18
N GLU A 211 -6.98 7.98 31.97
CA GLU A 211 -6.69 7.57 33.35
C GLU A 211 -5.91 6.24 33.38
N THR A 212 -6.33 5.27 32.56
CA THR A 212 -5.79 3.91 32.58
C THR A 212 -4.73 3.67 31.52
N GLN A 213 -4.58 4.58 30.54
CA GLN A 213 -3.72 4.44 29.36
C GLN A 213 -4.02 3.18 28.53
N ARG A 214 -5.20 2.58 28.71
CA ARG A 214 -5.65 1.41 27.95
C ARG A 214 -6.35 1.86 26.67
N ALA A 215 -5.96 1.28 25.55
CA ALA A 215 -6.68 1.45 24.30
C ALA A 215 -8.02 0.71 24.39
N LYS A 216 -9.12 1.39 24.07
CA LYS A 216 -10.45 0.80 24.02
C LYS A 216 -11.05 0.99 22.62
N VAL A 217 -11.68 -0.07 22.13
CA VAL A 217 -12.38 -0.10 20.84
C VAL A 217 -13.79 0.43 21.04
N TYR A 218 -14.15 1.52 20.37
CA TYR A 218 -15.47 2.13 20.44
C TYR A 218 -16.35 1.80 19.24
N TYR A 219 -15.71 1.50 18.10
CA TYR A 219 -16.38 1.21 16.85
C TYR A 219 -15.49 0.34 15.98
N ALA A 220 -16.07 -0.67 15.35
CA ALA A 220 -15.41 -1.45 14.29
C ALA A 220 -16.47 -1.85 13.27
N LYS A 221 -16.24 -1.51 12.00
CA LYS A 221 -17.11 -1.94 10.91
C LYS A 221 -16.28 -2.29 9.69
N PHE A 222 -16.42 -3.53 9.24
CA PHE A 222 -15.62 -4.11 8.18
C PHE A 222 -16.50 -4.63 7.04
N PRO A 223 -15.92 -4.88 5.85
CA PRO A 223 -16.54 -5.75 4.86
C PRO A 223 -16.91 -7.10 5.50
N PRO A 224 -18.09 -7.68 5.19
CA PRO A 224 -18.53 -8.94 5.81
C PRO A 224 -17.61 -10.12 5.49
N ASP A 225 -16.81 -10.01 4.43
CA ASP A 225 -15.86 -11.01 3.96
C ASP A 225 -14.39 -10.68 4.31
N ILE A 226 -14.13 -9.80 5.29
CA ILE A 226 -12.77 -9.33 5.63
C ILE A 226 -11.79 -10.46 5.97
N TYR A 227 -12.25 -11.54 6.61
CA TYR A 227 -11.44 -12.72 6.96
C TYR A 227 -10.78 -13.42 5.76
N ARG A 228 -11.22 -13.13 4.53
CA ARG A 228 -10.65 -13.68 3.28
C ARG A 228 -9.82 -12.67 2.51
N ARG A 229 -9.59 -11.48 3.07
CA ARG A 229 -9.01 -10.33 2.36
C ARG A 229 -7.61 -10.00 2.85
N LYS A 230 -6.80 -9.42 1.97
CA LYS A 230 -5.59 -8.69 2.37
C LYS A 230 -6.01 -7.30 2.85
N VAL A 231 -5.42 -6.85 3.94
CA VAL A 231 -5.81 -5.61 4.62
C VAL A 231 -4.69 -4.59 4.52
N LEU A 232 -4.98 -3.44 3.89
CA LEU A 232 -4.18 -2.23 3.99
C LEU A 232 -4.66 -1.44 5.21
N LEU A 233 -3.99 -1.63 6.35
CA LEU A 233 -4.29 -0.91 7.59
C LEU A 233 -3.65 0.47 7.54
N MET A 234 -4.43 1.54 7.61
CA MET A 234 -3.96 2.91 7.39
C MET A 234 -3.91 3.69 8.70
N TYR A 235 -2.71 4.15 9.07
CA TYR A 235 -2.49 5.00 10.23
C TYR A 235 -1.21 5.86 10.06
N PRO A 236 -1.32 7.15 9.72
CA PRO A 236 -0.18 7.97 9.27
C PRO A 236 0.96 8.15 10.27
N ILE A 237 0.68 8.09 11.58
CA ILE A 237 1.62 8.44 12.64
C ILE A 237 1.80 7.27 13.59
N LEU A 238 2.97 6.66 13.57
CA LEU A 238 3.31 5.54 14.44
C LEU A 238 4.25 5.97 15.57
N SER A 239 3.65 6.38 16.69
CA SER A 239 4.40 6.80 17.90
C SER A 239 4.76 5.62 18.80
N THR A 240 3.81 5.09 19.59
CA THR A 240 4.08 3.99 20.55
C THR A 240 3.75 2.61 20.00
N GLY A 241 2.88 2.53 18.99
CA GLY A 241 2.37 1.26 18.44
C GLY A 241 1.06 0.78 19.07
N ASN A 242 0.70 1.23 20.27
CA ASN A 242 -0.44 0.68 21.04
C ASN A 242 -1.77 0.72 20.27
N THR A 243 -2.08 1.84 19.61
CA THR A 243 -3.31 1.99 18.82
C THR A 243 -3.38 0.99 17.67
N VAL A 244 -2.25 0.77 16.99
CA VAL A 244 -2.18 -0.20 15.89
C VAL A 244 -2.24 -1.62 16.42
N ILE A 245 -1.58 -1.90 17.55
CA ILE A 245 -1.64 -3.22 18.18
C ILE A 245 -3.09 -3.60 18.49
N GLU A 246 -3.84 -2.68 19.10
CA GLU A 246 -5.25 -2.90 19.40
C GLU A 246 -6.10 -3.06 18.13
N ALA A 247 -5.83 -2.27 17.08
CA ALA A 247 -6.51 -2.43 15.80
C ALA A 247 -6.27 -3.80 15.16
N VAL A 248 -5.03 -4.31 15.24
CA VAL A 248 -4.68 -5.63 14.72
C VAL A 248 -5.37 -6.73 15.54
N LYS A 249 -5.47 -6.59 16.87
CA LYS A 249 -6.25 -7.52 17.72
C LYS A 249 -7.71 -7.61 17.28
N VAL A 250 -8.35 -6.46 17.05
CA VAL A 250 -9.74 -6.43 16.52
C VAL A 250 -9.84 -7.12 15.16
N LEU A 251 -8.88 -6.91 14.26
CA LEU A 251 -8.87 -7.58 12.96
C LEU A 251 -8.74 -9.12 13.10
N ILE A 252 -7.90 -9.58 14.03
CA ILE A 252 -7.73 -11.02 14.34
C ILE A 252 -9.03 -11.61 14.91
N GLU A 253 -9.73 -10.89 15.79
CA GLU A 253 -11.04 -11.29 16.30
C GLU A 253 -12.07 -11.45 15.16
N HIS A 254 -11.89 -10.75 14.05
CA HIS A 254 -12.70 -10.86 12.84
C HIS A 254 -12.13 -11.86 11.81
N GLY A 255 -11.18 -12.70 12.20
CA GLY A 255 -10.62 -13.79 11.39
C GLY A 255 -9.52 -13.39 10.42
N VAL A 256 -8.97 -12.17 10.52
CA VAL A 256 -7.86 -11.71 9.68
C VAL A 256 -6.54 -12.19 10.28
N GLN A 257 -5.69 -12.82 9.47
CA GLN A 257 -4.36 -13.26 9.91
C GLN A 257 -3.36 -12.10 9.89
N PRO A 258 -2.43 -11.97 10.86
CA PRO A 258 -1.42 -10.91 10.85
C PRO A 258 -0.57 -10.87 9.57
N SER A 259 -0.27 -12.04 8.99
CA SER A 259 0.50 -12.20 7.74
C SER A 259 -0.16 -11.61 6.49
N VAL A 260 -1.45 -11.26 6.55
CA VAL A 260 -2.19 -10.63 5.45
C VAL A 260 -2.46 -9.13 5.68
N ILE A 261 -1.91 -8.58 6.77
CA ILE A 261 -2.04 -7.17 7.14
C ILE A 261 -0.76 -6.41 6.73
N ILE A 262 -0.95 -5.34 5.97
CA ILE A 262 0.10 -4.38 5.63
C ILE A 262 -0.30 -3.05 6.26
N LEU A 263 0.48 -2.61 7.25
CA LEU A 263 0.33 -1.31 7.88
C LEU A 263 0.97 -0.24 7.01
N LEU A 264 0.18 0.73 6.55
CA LEU A 264 0.61 1.92 5.85
C LEU A 264 0.73 3.08 6.84
N SER A 265 1.93 3.61 6.99
CA SER A 265 2.24 4.78 7.81
C SER A 265 3.04 5.80 6.99
N LEU A 266 3.01 7.07 7.39
CA LEU A 266 3.90 8.09 6.83
C LEU A 266 5.15 8.22 7.70
N PHE A 267 4.95 8.28 9.02
CA PHE A 267 5.99 8.54 10.00
C PHE A 267 6.00 7.42 11.03
N SER A 268 7.17 6.86 11.32
CA SER A 268 7.32 5.85 12.37
C SER A 268 8.42 6.22 13.35
N THR A 269 8.22 5.94 14.64
CA THR A 269 9.34 5.88 15.57
C THR A 269 9.95 4.47 15.57
N PRO A 270 11.23 4.32 15.95
CA PRO A 270 11.83 3.00 16.13
C PRO A 270 11.08 2.17 17.16
N HIS A 271 10.61 2.80 18.24
CA HIS A 271 9.88 2.11 19.31
C HIS A 271 8.53 1.59 18.81
N GLY A 272 7.75 2.43 18.12
CA GLY A 272 6.43 2.05 17.60
C GLY A 272 6.48 0.87 16.63
N ALA A 273 7.44 0.88 15.69
CA ALA A 273 7.63 -0.24 14.77
C ALA A 273 8.06 -1.53 15.49
N LYS A 274 9.03 -1.44 16.41
CA LYS A 274 9.49 -2.60 17.19
C LYS A 274 8.37 -3.23 18.02
N SER A 275 7.59 -2.42 18.72
CA SER A 275 6.48 -2.91 19.56
C SER A 275 5.46 -3.71 18.74
N ILE A 276 5.13 -3.24 17.52
CA ILE A 276 4.19 -3.93 16.63
C ILE A 276 4.78 -5.23 16.10
N ILE A 277 6.02 -5.23 15.63
CA ILE A 277 6.68 -6.42 15.09
C ILE A 277 6.88 -7.48 16.17
N GLN A 278 7.17 -7.07 17.41
CA GLN A 278 7.28 -7.99 18.55
C GLN A 278 5.95 -8.68 18.86
N GLU A 279 4.83 -7.95 18.83
CA GLU A 279 3.50 -8.52 19.06
C GLU A 279 3.00 -9.35 17.85
N PHE A 280 3.31 -8.91 16.63
CA PHE A 280 2.87 -9.53 15.37
C PHE A 280 4.05 -9.74 14.41
N PRO A 281 4.83 -10.81 14.55
CA PRO A 281 6.05 -11.02 13.76
C PRO A 281 5.83 -11.19 12.25
N GLU A 282 4.60 -11.47 11.82
CA GLU A 282 4.25 -11.66 10.40
C GLU A 282 3.64 -10.42 9.73
N ILE A 283 3.38 -9.35 10.48
CA ILE A 283 2.84 -8.11 9.92
C ILE A 283 3.87 -7.42 9.03
N THR A 284 3.43 -6.75 7.97
CA THR A 284 4.31 -5.85 7.20
C THR A 284 4.04 -4.40 7.61
N ILE A 285 5.09 -3.62 7.86
CA ILE A 285 5.00 -2.18 8.10
C ILE A 285 5.66 -1.47 6.91
N LEU A 286 4.91 -0.61 6.23
CA LEU A 286 5.41 0.26 5.16
C LEU A 286 5.34 1.72 5.62
N THR A 287 6.48 2.41 5.62
CA THR A 287 6.58 3.81 6.07
C THR A 287 7.57 4.62 5.23
N THR A 288 7.45 5.94 5.25
CA THR A 288 8.39 6.82 4.50
C THR A 288 9.65 7.16 5.28
N GLU A 289 9.57 7.08 6.61
CA GLU A 289 10.72 7.31 7.47
C GLU A 289 10.57 6.60 8.82
N VAL A 290 11.73 6.39 9.45
CA VAL A 290 11.85 6.09 10.88
C VAL A 290 12.63 7.20 11.57
N HIS A 291 11.98 7.91 12.48
CA HIS A 291 12.56 9.04 13.19
C HIS A 291 12.18 9.00 14.67
N PRO A 292 13.08 9.38 15.61
CA PRO A 292 12.78 9.36 17.05
C PRO A 292 11.55 10.17 17.46
N VAL A 293 11.25 11.23 16.70
CA VAL A 293 10.12 12.14 16.93
C VAL A 293 9.18 12.15 15.73
N ALA A 294 7.93 11.73 15.94
CA ALA A 294 6.87 11.75 14.94
C ALA A 294 6.01 13.03 15.05
N PRO A 295 5.46 13.55 13.94
CA PRO A 295 4.61 14.74 13.95
C PRO A 295 3.21 14.41 14.49
N THR A 296 3.07 14.39 15.82
CA THR A 296 1.83 13.99 16.53
C THR A 296 0.63 14.91 16.27
N HIS A 297 0.87 16.15 15.83
CA HIS A 297 -0.16 17.12 15.47
C HIS A 297 -0.81 16.85 14.09
N PHE A 298 -0.38 15.80 13.36
CA PHE A 298 -0.85 15.50 12.01
C PHE A 298 -2.37 15.52 11.87
N GLY A 299 -3.07 14.79 12.76
CA GLY A 299 -4.53 14.70 12.71
C GLY A 299 -5.21 16.06 12.93
N GLN A 300 -4.72 16.86 13.87
CA GLN A 300 -5.28 18.19 14.16
C GLN A 300 -5.10 19.13 12.97
N LYS A 301 -3.88 19.23 12.43
CA LYS A 301 -3.57 20.13 11.31
C LYS A 301 -4.25 19.71 10.01
N TYR A 302 -4.30 18.40 9.70
CA TYR A 302 -4.98 17.87 8.52
C TYR A 302 -6.48 18.20 8.54
N PHE A 303 -7.15 17.90 9.65
CA PHE A 303 -8.60 18.13 9.78
C PHE A 303 -8.99 19.55 10.19
N GLY A 304 -8.02 20.40 10.55
CA GLY A 304 -8.27 21.78 11.00
C GLY A 304 -8.96 21.84 12.36
N THR A 305 -8.48 21.03 13.31
CA THR A 305 -8.97 20.98 14.70
C THR A 305 -7.87 21.30 15.71
N ASP A 306 -6.88 22.08 15.29
CA ASP A 306 -5.81 22.65 16.11
C ASP A 306 -6.26 23.90 16.88
#